data_AF-A0A9N8LRC3-F1
#
_entry.id   AF-A0A9N8LRC3-F1
#
_cell.length_a   1.000
_cell.length_b   1.000
_cell.length_c   1.000
_cell.angle_alpha   90.00
_cell.angle_beta   90.00
_cell.angle_gamma   90.00
#
_symmetry.space_group_name_H-M   'P 1'
#
loop_
_entity.id
_entity.type
_entity.pdbx_description
1 polymer ?
#
loop_
_entity_poly.entity_id
_entity_poly.type
_entity_poly.pdbx_seq_one_letter_code
_entity_poly.pdbx_strand_id
1 'polypeptide(L)' 'MAAPIKRNADGTVDLGSLNAHVSHLKGKYAQNAANYEKNTGHKMEFSAPQQHDDAHKHDGPKQTNDGKEEEKNKQ' A
#
# COMPACT_ATOMS: atom_id res chain seq x y z
N MET A 1 -21.87 9.28 3.21
CA MET A 1 -21.19 8.34 2.29
C MET A 1 -20.61 9.15 1.15
N ALA A 2 -19.44 8.78 0.61
CA ALA A 2 -18.89 9.46 -0.57
C ALA A 2 -19.85 9.27 -1.75
N ALA A 3 -20.04 10.29 -2.58
CA ALA A 3 -20.74 10.07 -3.85
C ALA A 3 -19.95 9.04 -4.70
N PRO A 4 -20.64 8.09 -5.36
CA PRO A 4 -19.97 7.14 -6.24
C PRO A 4 -19.32 7.85 -7.42
N ILE A 5 -18.16 7.35 -7.86
CA ILE A 5 -17.49 7.81 -9.07
C ILE A 5 -18.35 7.40 -10.26
N LYS A 6 -18.70 8.37 -11.10
CA LYS A 6 -19.51 8.17 -12.29
C LYS A 6 -18.62 7.84 -13.48
N ARG A 7 -19.24 7.21 -14.49
CA ARG A 7 -18.64 7.04 -15.81
C ARG A 7 -19.44 7.82 -16.84
N ASN A 8 -18.74 8.32 -17.84
CA ASN A 8 -19.32 8.93 -19.02
C ASN A 8 -19.96 7.87 -19.93
N ALA A 9 -20.72 8.31 -20.94
CA ALA A 9 -21.38 7.40 -21.89
C ALA A 9 -20.39 6.57 -22.73
N ASP A 10 -19.18 7.10 -22.95
CA ASP A 10 -18.07 6.40 -23.63
C ASP A 10 -17.32 5.41 -22.72
N GLY A 11 -17.79 5.22 -21.47
CA GLY A 11 -17.21 4.30 -20.49
C GLY A 11 -15.99 4.85 -19.73
N THR A 12 -15.52 6.05 -20.08
CA THR A 12 -14.44 6.74 -19.36
C THR A 12 -14.89 7.24 -17.99
N VAL A 13 -13.93 7.54 -17.11
CA VAL A 13 -14.22 8.09 -15.77
C VAL A 13 -14.63 9.54 -15.90
N ASP A 14 -15.71 9.93 -15.22
CA ASP A 14 -16.06 11.33 -15.05
C ASP A 14 -15.13 12.00 -14.04
N LEU A 15 -14.25 12.88 -14.52
CA LEU A 15 -13.25 13.55 -13.68
C LEU A 15 -13.87 14.46 -12.62
N GLY A 16 -15.09 14.99 -12.86
CA GLY A 16 -15.81 15.79 -11.87
C GLY A 16 -16.16 14.97 -10.63
N SER A 17 -16.77 13.81 -10.83
CA SER A 17 -17.11 12.87 -9.76
C SER A 17 -15.88 12.31 -9.06
N LEU A 18 -14.79 12.06 -9.80
CA LEU A 18 -13.51 11.64 -9.22
C LEU A 18 -12.96 12.71 -8.27
N ASN A 19 -12.92 13.97 -8.72
CA ASN A 19 -12.40 15.06 -7.90
C ASN A 19 -13.26 15.29 -6.64
N ALA A 20 -14.59 15.20 -6.77
CA ALA A 20 -15.50 15.26 -5.63
C ALA A 20 -15.23 14.13 -4.63
N HIS A 21 -14.99 12.91 -5.11
CA HIS A 21 -14.66 11.76 -4.28
C HIS A 21 -13.34 11.96 -3.53
N VAL A 22 -12.28 12.40 -4.23
CA VAL A 22 -10.96 12.70 -3.63
C VAL A 22 -11.07 13.79 -2.57
N SER A 23 -11.84 14.85 -2.83
CA SER A 23 -12.06 15.94 -1.88
C SER A 23 -12.76 15.46 -0.61
N HIS A 24 -13.79 14.62 -0.76
CA HIS A 24 -14.46 13.99 0.38
C HIS A 24 -13.51 13.11 1.19
N LEU A 25 -12.67 12.32 0.52
CA LEU A 25 -11.69 11.46 1.17
C LEU A 25 -10.66 12.26 1.99
N LYS A 26 -10.12 13.35 1.42
CA LYS A 26 -9.23 14.27 2.14
C LYS A 26 -9.89 14.83 3.40
N GLY A 27 -11.17 15.24 3.30
CA GLY A 27 -11.93 15.71 4.46
C GLY A 27 -12.07 14.65 5.56
N LYS A 28 -12.28 13.39 5.20
CA LYS A 28 -12.33 12.28 6.16
C LYS A 28 -11.01 12.01 6.85
N TYR A 29 -9.89 12.05 6.12
CA TYR A 29 -8.58 11.91 6.74
C TYR A 29 -8.28 13.03 7.73
N ALA A 30 -8.64 14.28 7.41
CA ALA A 30 -8.50 15.40 8.33
C ALA A 30 -9.35 15.22 9.60
N GLN A 31 -10.59 14.76 9.46
CA GLN A 31 -11.46 14.42 10.60
C GLN A 31 -10.86 13.31 11.47
N ASN A 32 -10.36 12.25 10.83
CA ASN A 32 -9.73 11.13 11.54
C ASN A 32 -8.47 11.56 12.29
N ALA A 33 -7.65 12.42 11.69
CA ALA A 33 -6.46 12.97 12.33
C ALA A 33 -6.82 13.77 13.60
N ALA A 34 -7.82 14.65 13.48
CA ALA A 34 -8.29 15.45 14.61
C ALA A 34 -8.91 14.57 15.72
N ASN A 35 -9.66 13.53 15.34
CA ASN A 35 -10.24 12.60 16.30
C ASN A 35 -9.15 11.75 16.98
N TYR A 36 -8.14 11.32 16.25
CA TYR A 36 -7.01 10.58 16.80
C TYR A 36 -6.25 11.42 17.83
N GLU A 37 -5.94 12.69 17.51
CA GLU A 37 -5.28 13.61 18.45
C GLU A 37 -6.13 13.86 19.69
N LYS A 38 -7.43 14.10 19.53
CA LYS A 38 -8.34 14.27 20.66
C LYS A 38 -8.45 13.03 21.55
N ASN A 39 -8.43 11.83 20.97
CA ASN A 39 -8.65 10.59 21.70
C ASN A 39 -7.36 10.05 22.34
N THR A 40 -6.20 10.32 21.75
CA THR A 40 -4.92 9.73 22.17
C THR A 40 -3.94 10.73 22.77
N GLY A 41 -4.15 12.04 22.53
CA GLY A 41 -3.16 13.08 22.84
C GLY A 41 -1.95 13.11 21.90
N HIS A 42 -1.93 12.25 20.87
CA HIS A 42 -0.84 12.17 19.89
C HIS A 42 -1.31 12.60 18.51
N LYS A 43 -0.45 13.30 17.75
CA LYS A 43 -0.76 13.65 16.35
C LYS A 43 -0.55 12.44 15.45
N MET A 44 -1.43 12.26 14.46
CA MET A 44 -1.15 11.30 13.39
C MET A 44 -0.03 11.87 12.51
N GLU A 45 1.12 11.19 12.50
CA GLU A 45 2.12 11.42 11.46
C GLU A 45 1.61 10.78 10.17
N PHE A 46 1.10 11.61 9.27
CA PHE A 46 1.01 11.25 7.87
C PHE A 46 2.39 11.38 7.26
N SER A 47 3.28 10.46 7.64
CA SER A 47 4.35 10.07 6.74
C SER A 47 3.62 9.50 5.53
N ALA A 48 3.40 10.33 4.50
CA ALA A 48 3.33 9.79 3.15
C ALA A 48 4.51 8.82 3.07
N PRO A 49 4.37 7.62 2.51
CA PRO A 49 5.56 6.86 2.19
C PRO A 49 6.37 7.81 1.30
N GLN A 50 7.40 8.45 1.89
CA GLN A 50 8.66 8.55 1.20
C GLN A 50 8.79 7.15 0.64
N GLN A 51 8.87 7.06 -0.68
CA GLN A 51 9.46 5.90 -1.27
C GLN A 51 10.73 5.71 -0.43
N HIS A 52 10.68 4.75 0.49
CA HIS A 52 11.88 4.06 0.85
C HIS A 52 12.30 3.61 -0.52
N ASP A 53 13.33 4.25 -1.06
CA ASP A 53 14.25 3.59 -1.96
C ASP A 53 14.78 2.39 -1.16
N ASP A 54 13.90 1.41 -0.92
CA ASP A 54 14.24 0.04 -0.69
C ASP A 54 14.91 -0.32 -1.99
N ALA A 55 16.23 -0.09 -1.99
CA ALA A 55 17.16 -0.77 -2.84
C ALA A 55 16.76 -2.24 -2.75
N HIS A 56 15.97 -2.68 -3.73
CA HIS A 56 15.68 -4.06 -4.01
C HIS A 56 17.02 -4.73 -4.32
N LYS A 57 17.80 -5.05 -3.29
CA LYS A 57 18.72 -6.16 -3.33
C LYS A 57 17.84 -7.39 -3.47
N HIS A 58 17.55 -7.74 -4.72
CA HIS A 58 17.21 -9.09 -5.09
C HIS A 58 18.41 -9.97 -4.73
N ASP A 59 18.53 -10.37 -3.46
CA ASP A 59 19.15 -11.65 -3.17
C ASP A 59 18.18 -12.68 -3.73
N GLY A 60 18.46 -13.09 -4.96
CA GLY A 60 17.74 -14.15 -5.65
C GLY A 60 17.65 -15.41 -4.78
N PRO A 61 16.74 -16.34 -5.11
CA PRO A 61 16.65 -17.59 -4.38
C PRO A 61 18.03 -18.24 -4.32
N LYS A 62 18.58 -18.40 -3.11
CA LYS A 62 19.74 -19.25 -2.86
C LYS A 62 19.34 -20.66 -3.26
N GLN A 63 19.70 -21.00 -4.47
CA GLN A 63 19.67 -22.32 -5.05
C GLN A 63 20.62 -23.20 -4.22
N THR A 64 20.11 -23.91 -3.22
CA THR A 64 20.84 -25.01 -2.58
C THR A 64 20.81 -26.19 -3.54
N ASN A 65 21.69 -26.14 -4.54
CA ASN A 65 22.12 -27.32 -5.28
C ASN A 65 23.10 -28.09 -4.38
N ASP A 66 22.60 -28.83 -3.40
CA ASP A 66 23.37 -29.91 -2.76
C ASP A 66 22.80 -31.25 -3.22
N GLY A 67 22.91 -31.47 -4.54
CA GLY A 67 22.95 -32.80 -5.12
C GLY A 67 24.41 -33.14 -5.39
N LYS A 68 25.05 -33.84 -4.46
CA LYS A 68 26.23 -34.66 -4.77
C LYS A 68 25.96 -36.09 -4.30
N GLU A 69 26.05 -36.96 -5.28
CA GLU A 69 25.84 -38.40 -5.24
C GLU A 69 26.89 -39.13 -4.38
N GLU A 70 26.59 -40.43 -4.17
CA GLU A 70 27.52 -41.52 -3.84
C GLU A 70 28.02 -41.63 -2.38
N GLU A 71 28.14 -42.79 -1.73
CA GLU A 71 27.82 -44.19 -2.01
C GLU A 71 28.16 -44.98 -0.71
N LYS A 72 27.41 -46.05 -0.41
CA LYS A 72 27.76 -47.26 0.40
C LYS A 72 28.63 -47.14 1.67
N ASN A 73 28.17 -47.75 2.77
CA ASN A 73 28.58 -49.11 3.23
C ASN A 73 28.48 -49.25 4.77
N LYS A 74 27.78 -50.32 5.21
CA LYS A 74 27.91 -51.12 6.45
C LYS A 74 28.46 -50.47 7.74
N GLN A 75 27.67 -50.59 8.81
CA GLN A 75 27.92 -51.57 9.90
C GLN A 75 26.65 -51.81 10.72
#